data_AF-A0A1G1WAS2-F1
#
_entry.id   AF-A0A1G1WAS2-F1
#
_cell.length_a   1.000
_cell.length_b   1.000
_cell.length_c   1.000
_cell.angle_alpha   90.00
_cell.angle_beta   90.00
_cell.angle_gamma   90.00
#
_symmetry.space_group_name_H-M   'P 1'
#
loop_
_entity.id
_entity.type
_entity.pdbx_description
1 polymer ?
#
loop_
_entity_poly.entity_id
_entity_poly.type
_entity_poly.pdbx_seq_one_letter_code
_entity_poly.pdbx_strand_id
1 'polypeptide(L)'
;MAAPTYTSDLADFKDFETTVTFGEFAGFTAGRGQVIDTDYPIQGNSMMSVVMNTTGNAGVAVDYGSNISWTSGWCMFSWLIWLAPAAINTQANGGLVFCLGSDISNFREWNVGGNNFGSYPYGGWQNFAVDPEIAYSNITGNPGTAYRWAGPGVRVISAVSKGSPLAIDVTRFGRGEFRVVAGETGNFATFAGMAAWNDNNSRRWGLFQAIEGGYKYKGLMTLGYGGLTNFTDLNKSIVIDNTQYVQPSFNRIEIRNASSVVDWTNISITALGTVSKGQFEIFDNATVDMDGCSFTDMDTFIFNTNATIVDTTFRRCGQITAAGGTFTGSQIAASTVAADAAAFVWDVATDTNGKLDGMSFTKGTNAHHAIQLGTSSPTSVTFDGMEFTGFNASNAQNDSAILVSRTTDIVTINITNSAQLPSYKSAGATVVVQSSYTLGIHVQDAATDLIQDAVVAVYDASDNSEISNQLTDSSGDIIPASVSGNTDIYIRIRKSTSGTRYFPIETVASIVDENLSITITMIEDTTAES
;
A
#
# COMPACT_ATOMS: atom_id res chain seq x y z
N MET A 1 1.97 28.14 3.19
CA MET A 1 2.04 27.38 1.92
C MET A 1 1.04 28.01 0.96
N ALA A 2 0.95 27.58 -0.30
CA ALA A 2 -0.17 27.96 -1.15
C ALA A 2 -1.33 26.97 -0.97
N ALA A 3 -2.53 27.37 -1.40
CA ALA A 3 -3.67 26.47 -1.53
C ALA A 3 -3.31 25.25 -2.42
N PRO A 4 -3.93 24.08 -2.19
CA PRO A 4 -3.61 22.87 -2.92
C PRO A 4 -3.95 23.03 -4.40
N THR A 5 -3.06 22.55 -5.25
CA THR A 5 -3.21 22.59 -6.69
C THR A 5 -3.28 21.17 -7.23
N TYR A 6 -4.27 20.94 -8.09
CA TYR A 6 -4.55 19.65 -8.71
C TYR A 6 -4.39 19.78 -10.23
N THR A 7 -3.58 18.92 -10.84
CA THR A 7 -3.33 18.93 -12.30
C THR A 7 -3.28 17.49 -12.83
N SER A 8 -3.17 17.35 -14.15
CA SER A 8 -2.96 16.07 -14.81
C SER A 8 -1.98 16.20 -15.96
N ASP A 9 -1.40 15.09 -16.39
CA ASP A 9 -0.56 15.00 -17.58
C ASP A 9 -1.34 14.71 -18.88
N LEU A 10 -2.65 14.47 -18.77
CA LEU A 10 -3.46 14.07 -19.91
C LEU A 10 -3.55 15.18 -20.96
N ALA A 11 -3.28 14.81 -22.20
CA ALA A 11 -3.51 15.65 -23.38
C ALA A 11 -4.84 15.26 -24.06
N ASP A 12 -5.54 16.26 -24.59
CA ASP A 12 -6.79 16.01 -25.32
C ASP A 12 -6.51 15.37 -26.68
N PHE A 13 -7.19 14.26 -26.94
CA PHE A 13 -7.33 13.69 -28.27
C PHE A 13 -8.49 14.42 -28.99
N LYS A 14 -9.68 14.41 -28.37
CA LYS A 14 -10.86 15.17 -28.78
C LYS A 14 -11.75 15.43 -27.57
N ASP A 15 -12.29 16.64 -27.48
CA ASP A 15 -13.22 17.11 -26.44
C ASP A 15 -14.67 17.28 -26.93
N PHE A 16 -14.91 17.18 -28.24
CA PHE A 16 -16.22 17.26 -28.89
C PHE A 16 -16.96 18.60 -28.77
N GLU A 17 -16.29 19.66 -28.30
CA GLU A 17 -16.86 21.01 -28.18
C GLU A 17 -16.83 21.80 -29.50
N THR A 18 -16.18 21.26 -30.53
CA THR A 18 -16.07 21.87 -31.86
C THR A 18 -16.29 20.82 -32.94
N THR A 19 -16.39 21.26 -34.21
CA THR A 19 -16.55 20.36 -35.34
C THR A 19 -15.39 19.35 -35.41
N VAL A 20 -15.72 18.08 -35.48
CA VAL A 20 -14.77 16.96 -35.59
C VAL A 20 -14.91 16.23 -36.92
N THR A 21 -13.80 15.69 -37.41
CA THR A 21 -13.81 14.71 -38.51
C THR A 21 -14.08 13.33 -37.94
N PHE A 22 -15.06 12.63 -38.51
CA PHE A 22 -15.43 11.29 -38.08
C PHE A 22 -15.72 10.36 -39.26
N GLY A 23 -15.74 9.06 -38.97
CA GLY A 23 -16.10 7.99 -39.88
C GLY A 23 -16.53 6.74 -39.12
N GLU A 24 -16.62 5.62 -39.82
CA GLU A 24 -16.90 4.32 -39.21
C GLU A 24 -15.69 3.42 -39.36
N PHE A 25 -15.33 2.69 -38.30
CA PHE A 25 -14.35 1.61 -38.40
C PHE A 25 -14.87 0.53 -39.36
N ALA A 26 -13.97 -0.02 -40.18
CA ALA A 26 -14.32 -1.05 -41.15
C ALA A 26 -14.98 -2.25 -40.45
N GLY A 27 -16.16 -2.64 -40.94
CA GLY A 27 -16.97 -3.71 -40.34
C GLY A 27 -17.99 -3.26 -39.28
N PHE A 28 -18.03 -1.97 -38.91
CA PHE A 28 -18.98 -1.40 -37.95
C PHE A 28 -20.11 -0.63 -38.64
N THR A 29 -20.82 -1.28 -39.57
CA THR A 29 -21.76 -0.66 -40.51
C THR A 29 -23.23 -0.65 -40.07
N ALA A 30 -23.55 -1.15 -38.87
CA ALA A 30 -24.94 -1.21 -38.38
C ALA A 30 -25.40 0.13 -37.77
N GLY A 31 -24.45 1.00 -37.41
CA GLY A 31 -24.70 2.33 -36.87
C GLY A 31 -25.16 3.29 -37.96
N ARG A 32 -25.93 4.32 -37.56
CA ARG A 32 -26.36 5.38 -38.47
C ARG A 32 -26.39 6.71 -37.74
N GLY A 33 -26.35 7.79 -38.52
CA GLY A 33 -26.64 9.13 -38.01
C GLY A 33 -25.67 9.62 -36.95
N GLN A 34 -24.38 9.28 -37.08
CA GLN A 34 -23.32 9.84 -36.22
C GLN A 34 -23.38 11.36 -36.30
N VAL A 35 -23.51 12.01 -35.14
CA VAL A 35 -23.67 13.46 -35.05
C VAL A 35 -23.08 13.96 -33.74
N ILE A 36 -22.68 15.23 -33.73
CA ILE A 36 -22.44 15.95 -32.48
C ILE A 36 -23.80 16.22 -31.83
N ASP A 37 -23.94 15.78 -30.59
CA ASP A 37 -25.17 15.73 -29.82
C ASP A 37 -24.99 16.49 -28.50
N THR A 38 -26.07 17.06 -27.98
CA THR A 38 -26.10 17.89 -26.76
C THR A 38 -27.01 17.30 -25.68
N ASP A 39 -27.62 16.14 -25.90
CA ASP A 39 -28.67 15.61 -25.02
C ASP A 39 -28.14 15.13 -23.66
N TYR A 40 -26.95 14.51 -23.60
CA TYR A 40 -26.40 13.92 -22.36
C TYR A 40 -24.85 13.90 -22.28
N PRO A 41 -24.13 14.99 -22.63
CA PRO A 41 -22.67 15.03 -22.52
C PRO A 41 -22.21 14.82 -21.07
N ILE A 42 -21.07 14.16 -20.88
CA ILE A 42 -20.44 14.01 -19.56
C ILE A 42 -19.49 15.17 -19.25
N GLN A 43 -18.86 15.73 -20.29
CA GLN A 43 -18.01 16.92 -20.22
C GLN A 43 -18.60 18.04 -21.07
N GLY A 44 -18.49 19.28 -20.58
CA GLY A 44 -18.86 20.46 -21.36
C GLY A 44 -20.31 20.44 -21.82
N ASN A 45 -20.55 20.64 -23.10
CA ASN A 45 -21.89 20.80 -23.68
C ASN A 45 -22.18 19.89 -24.87
N SER A 46 -21.21 19.10 -25.33
CA SER A 46 -21.36 18.33 -26.56
C SER A 46 -20.62 17.01 -26.48
N MET A 47 -21.15 16.02 -27.19
CA MET A 47 -20.59 14.67 -27.32
C MET A 47 -20.86 14.17 -28.73
N MET A 48 -20.42 12.97 -29.06
CA MET A 48 -20.82 12.30 -30.31
C MET A 48 -21.68 11.08 -30.02
N SER A 49 -22.85 10.99 -30.66
CA SER A 49 -23.80 9.89 -30.48
C SER A 49 -24.08 9.13 -31.78
N VAL A 50 -24.49 7.86 -31.66
CA VAL A 50 -24.76 6.95 -32.79
C VAL A 50 -26.12 6.28 -32.61
N VAL A 51 -26.98 6.36 -33.65
CA VAL A 51 -28.28 5.69 -33.69
C VAL A 51 -28.12 4.21 -33.97
N MET A 52 -28.83 3.36 -33.21
CA MET A 52 -28.73 1.90 -33.28
C MET A 52 -30.08 1.21 -33.37
N ASN A 53 -30.68 1.22 -34.56
CA ASN A 53 -31.97 0.57 -34.84
C ASN A 53 -31.86 -0.80 -35.52
N THR A 54 -30.67 -1.36 -35.62
CA THR A 54 -30.39 -2.66 -36.28
C THR A 54 -29.44 -3.49 -35.41
N THR A 55 -29.51 -4.82 -35.50
CA THR A 55 -28.52 -5.72 -34.88
C THR A 55 -27.21 -5.72 -35.66
N GLY A 56 -26.09 -6.02 -34.99
CA GLY A 56 -24.77 -6.08 -35.60
C GLY A 56 -23.76 -5.12 -34.98
N ASN A 57 -22.68 -4.85 -35.72
CA ASN A 57 -21.56 -4.05 -35.24
C ASN A 57 -21.73 -2.59 -35.65
N ALA A 58 -21.55 -1.66 -34.72
CA ALA A 58 -21.59 -0.24 -35.01
C ALA A 58 -20.60 0.53 -34.16
N GLY A 59 -20.23 1.71 -34.60
CA GLY A 59 -19.31 2.53 -33.87
C GLY A 59 -19.16 3.89 -34.49
N VAL A 60 -18.19 4.61 -33.96
CA VAL A 60 -17.73 5.84 -34.56
C VAL A 60 -16.23 5.96 -34.36
N ALA A 61 -15.55 6.42 -35.39
CA ALA A 61 -14.13 6.68 -35.39
C ALA A 61 -13.92 8.19 -35.51
N VAL A 62 -13.17 8.78 -34.61
CA VAL A 62 -12.84 10.21 -34.59
C VAL A 62 -11.38 10.40 -34.97
N ASP A 63 -11.13 11.31 -35.90
CA ASP A 63 -9.78 11.61 -36.40
C ASP A 63 -9.13 12.69 -35.54
N TYR A 64 -7.94 12.42 -35.02
CA TYR A 64 -7.11 13.46 -34.40
C TYR A 64 -6.72 14.55 -35.40
N GLY A 65 -6.54 14.17 -36.67
CA GLY A 65 -6.08 15.00 -37.79
C GLY A 65 -4.64 14.69 -38.22
N SER A 66 -3.89 14.02 -37.34
CA SER A 66 -2.52 13.54 -37.57
C SER A 66 -2.21 12.39 -36.59
N ASN A 67 -1.03 11.78 -36.69
CA ASN A 67 -0.62 10.80 -35.68
C ASN A 67 -0.27 11.53 -34.38
N ILE A 68 -0.73 11.02 -33.24
CA ILE A 68 -0.30 11.51 -31.94
C ILE A 68 1.15 11.09 -31.67
N SER A 69 1.87 11.92 -30.92
CA SER A 69 3.15 11.52 -30.31
C SER A 69 2.87 10.56 -29.17
N TRP A 70 3.43 9.36 -29.24
CA TRP A 70 3.21 8.31 -28.26
C TRP A 70 4.47 8.03 -27.44
N THR A 71 4.31 7.83 -26.14
CA THR A 71 5.35 7.35 -25.23
C THR A 71 4.92 6.00 -24.68
N SER A 72 5.82 5.02 -24.67
CA SER A 72 5.51 3.69 -24.13
C SER A 72 5.05 3.76 -22.67
N GLY A 73 4.07 2.92 -22.32
CA GLY A 73 3.40 2.93 -21.02
C GLY A 73 2.34 4.03 -20.85
N TRP A 74 2.02 4.80 -21.89
CA TRP A 74 0.83 5.66 -21.90
C TRP A 74 -0.45 4.86 -22.12
N CYS A 75 -1.58 5.48 -21.82
CA CYS A 75 -2.91 4.94 -22.08
C CYS A 75 -3.75 5.96 -22.83
N MET A 76 -4.70 5.47 -23.61
CA MET A 76 -5.82 6.23 -24.12
C MET A 76 -6.99 6.12 -23.13
N PHE A 77 -7.62 7.24 -22.82
CA PHE A 77 -8.74 7.38 -21.90
C PHE A 77 -9.93 7.90 -22.68
N SER A 78 -11.08 7.26 -22.59
CA SER A 78 -12.29 7.75 -23.27
C SER A 78 -13.53 7.49 -22.44
N TRP A 79 -14.41 8.47 -22.41
CA TRP A 79 -15.74 8.29 -21.84
C TRP A 79 -16.66 7.69 -22.88
N LEU A 80 -17.15 6.49 -22.58
CA LEU A 80 -18.06 5.76 -23.44
C LEU A 80 -19.34 5.45 -22.66
N ILE A 81 -20.47 5.42 -23.36
CA ILE A 81 -21.76 5.02 -22.78
C ILE A 81 -22.53 4.14 -23.75
N TRP A 82 -23.25 3.18 -23.16
CA TRP A 82 -24.29 2.44 -23.85
C TRP A 82 -25.59 2.44 -23.02
N LEU A 83 -26.64 3.07 -23.54
CA LEU A 83 -27.90 3.31 -22.80
C LEU A 83 -28.88 2.13 -22.77
N ALA A 84 -28.61 1.04 -23.50
CA ALA A 84 -29.53 -0.09 -23.64
C ALA A 84 -28.88 -1.44 -23.23
N PRO A 85 -28.44 -1.63 -21.97
CA PRO A 85 -27.54 -2.72 -21.58
C PRO A 85 -28.01 -4.13 -21.97
N ALA A 86 -29.32 -4.40 -21.99
CA ALA A 86 -29.87 -5.69 -22.42
C ALA A 86 -29.69 -6.00 -23.92
N ALA A 87 -29.40 -4.99 -24.73
CA ALA A 87 -29.31 -5.09 -26.20
C ALA A 87 -27.89 -5.35 -26.71
N ILE A 88 -26.87 -5.28 -25.86
CA ILE A 88 -25.47 -5.56 -26.24
C ILE A 88 -25.03 -6.94 -25.82
N ASN A 89 -24.00 -7.43 -26.50
CA ASN A 89 -23.37 -8.70 -26.15
C ASN A 89 -22.63 -8.61 -24.80
N THR A 90 -22.18 -9.76 -24.32
CA THR A 90 -21.26 -9.84 -23.18
C THR A 90 -19.92 -9.21 -23.53
N GLN A 91 -19.15 -8.83 -22.52
CA GLN A 91 -17.82 -8.26 -22.72
C GLN A 91 -16.89 -9.20 -23.50
N ALA A 92 -16.86 -10.49 -23.13
CA ALA A 92 -16.01 -11.47 -23.81
C ALA A 92 -16.29 -11.58 -25.31
N ASN A 93 -17.54 -11.33 -25.72
CA ASN A 93 -17.97 -11.34 -27.12
C ASN A 93 -17.96 -9.93 -27.75
N GLY A 94 -17.25 -8.97 -27.15
CA GLY A 94 -17.02 -7.63 -27.68
C GLY A 94 -18.19 -6.66 -27.53
N GLY A 95 -19.05 -6.83 -26.52
CA GLY A 95 -20.21 -5.99 -26.20
C GLY A 95 -19.98 -4.51 -26.49
N LEU A 96 -19.21 -3.81 -25.64
CA LEU A 96 -18.66 -2.48 -25.89
C LEU A 96 -17.14 -2.61 -26.08
N VAL A 97 -16.61 -1.99 -27.13
CA VAL A 97 -15.17 -1.99 -27.44
C VAL A 97 -14.60 -0.59 -27.54
N PHE A 98 -13.34 -0.45 -27.18
CA PHE A 98 -12.51 0.70 -27.51
C PHE A 98 -11.72 0.34 -28.77
N CYS A 99 -11.78 1.16 -29.81
CA CYS A 99 -10.98 1.03 -31.03
C CYS A 99 -9.89 2.10 -31.11
N LEU A 100 -8.68 1.72 -31.52
CA LEU A 100 -7.57 2.66 -31.81
C LEU A 100 -6.79 2.18 -33.04
N GLY A 101 -6.48 3.09 -33.96
CA GLY A 101 -5.81 2.75 -35.21
C GLY A 101 -5.12 3.92 -35.91
N SER A 102 -4.43 3.58 -37.01
CA SER A 102 -3.80 4.55 -37.93
C SER A 102 -4.80 5.09 -38.95
N ASP A 103 -5.83 4.30 -39.27
CA ASP A 103 -7.01 4.71 -40.02
C ASP A 103 -8.21 3.82 -39.68
N ILE A 104 -9.35 4.11 -40.29
CA ILE A 104 -10.60 3.37 -40.07
C ILE A 104 -10.60 1.92 -40.59
N SER A 105 -9.63 1.53 -41.41
CA SER A 105 -9.43 0.17 -41.93
C SER A 105 -8.25 -0.57 -41.26
N ASN A 106 -7.47 0.13 -40.43
CA ASN A 106 -6.26 -0.36 -39.78
C ASN A 106 -6.31 -0.01 -38.29
N PHE A 107 -6.95 -0.85 -37.47
CA PHE A 107 -7.19 -0.60 -36.05
C PHE A 107 -7.18 -1.87 -35.19
N ARG A 108 -7.01 -1.66 -33.89
CA ARG A 108 -7.12 -2.68 -32.83
C ARG A 108 -8.36 -2.42 -31.99
N GLU A 109 -8.92 -3.48 -31.43
CA GLU A 109 -10.08 -3.43 -30.53
C GLU A 109 -9.75 -4.00 -29.16
N TRP A 110 -10.30 -3.40 -28.11
CA TRP A 110 -10.26 -3.91 -26.74
C TRP A 110 -11.69 -3.99 -26.18
N ASN A 111 -12.08 -5.15 -25.66
CA ASN A 111 -13.44 -5.38 -25.17
C ASN A 111 -13.65 -4.80 -23.77
N VAL A 112 -13.93 -3.50 -23.70
CA VAL A 112 -13.95 -2.75 -22.43
C VAL A 112 -15.24 -2.86 -21.62
N GLY A 113 -16.36 -3.29 -22.23
CA GLY A 113 -17.66 -3.38 -21.55
C GLY A 113 -18.59 -4.41 -22.17
N GLY A 114 -19.72 -4.66 -21.51
CA GLY A 114 -20.78 -5.55 -22.01
C GLY A 114 -22.00 -5.55 -21.11
N ASN A 115 -23.01 -6.36 -21.45
CA ASN A 115 -24.21 -6.50 -20.62
C ASN A 115 -23.95 -7.12 -19.23
N ASN A 116 -22.77 -7.73 -19.04
CA ASN A 116 -22.36 -8.44 -17.84
C ASN A 116 -21.12 -7.82 -17.18
N PHE A 117 -20.64 -6.66 -17.66
CA PHE A 117 -19.43 -6.01 -17.17
C PHE A 117 -19.46 -4.51 -17.37
N GLY A 118 -19.01 -3.77 -16.37
CA GLY A 118 -18.96 -2.30 -16.34
C GLY A 118 -19.61 -1.76 -15.08
N SER A 119 -19.02 -0.70 -14.51
CA SER A 119 -19.56 -0.03 -13.31
C SER A 119 -20.52 1.10 -13.69
N TYR A 120 -20.43 1.60 -14.93
CA TYR A 120 -21.35 2.57 -15.54
C TYR A 120 -21.81 3.71 -14.60
N PRO A 121 -20.87 4.46 -13.97
CA PRO A 121 -21.22 5.59 -13.11
C PRO A 121 -21.88 6.74 -13.90
N TYR A 122 -22.26 7.84 -13.23
CA TYR A 122 -22.77 9.06 -13.88
C TYR A 122 -23.87 8.84 -14.93
N GLY A 123 -24.89 8.04 -14.60
CA GLY A 123 -26.02 7.79 -15.50
C GLY A 123 -25.70 6.85 -16.67
N GLY A 124 -24.59 6.10 -16.60
CA GLY A 124 -24.20 5.12 -17.60
C GLY A 124 -22.81 5.35 -18.20
N TRP A 125 -22.27 6.56 -18.05
CA TRP A 125 -20.96 6.94 -18.56
C TRP A 125 -19.83 6.24 -17.82
N GLN A 126 -18.89 5.64 -18.54
CA GLN A 126 -17.68 5.09 -17.95
C GLN A 126 -16.44 5.53 -18.72
N ASN A 127 -15.43 5.99 -17.98
CA ASN A 127 -14.13 6.26 -18.55
C ASN A 127 -13.33 4.94 -18.61
N PHE A 128 -12.89 4.55 -19.81
CA PHE A 128 -12.06 3.37 -20.03
C PHE A 128 -10.63 3.76 -20.37
N ALA A 129 -9.66 3.04 -19.82
CA ALA A 129 -8.24 3.20 -20.09
C ALA A 129 -7.71 1.99 -20.88
N VAL A 130 -7.00 2.26 -21.97
CA VAL A 130 -6.40 1.25 -22.85
C VAL A 130 -4.99 1.65 -23.19
N ASP A 131 -4.02 0.79 -22.89
CA ASP A 131 -2.68 0.85 -23.43
C ASP A 131 -2.63 0.04 -24.75
N PRO A 132 -2.42 0.70 -25.90
CA PRO A 132 -2.36 0.03 -27.20
C PRO A 132 -1.14 -0.89 -27.40
N GLU A 133 -0.19 -0.90 -26.47
CA GLU A 133 0.96 -1.83 -26.44
C GLU A 133 0.62 -3.16 -25.75
N ILE A 134 -0.52 -3.24 -25.04
CA ILE A 134 -1.06 -4.49 -24.48
C ILE A 134 -1.76 -5.29 -25.58
N ALA A 135 -1.87 -6.61 -25.38
CA ALA A 135 -2.64 -7.50 -26.24
C ALA A 135 -4.08 -6.98 -26.47
N TYR A 136 -4.45 -6.90 -27.75
CA TYR A 136 -5.79 -6.51 -28.20
C TYR A 136 -6.74 -7.71 -28.23
N SER A 137 -8.04 -7.43 -28.19
CA SER A 137 -9.10 -8.43 -28.32
C SER A 137 -9.35 -8.81 -29.77
N ASN A 138 -9.21 -7.86 -30.71
CA ASN A 138 -9.33 -8.09 -32.15
C ASN A 138 -8.47 -7.08 -32.93
N ILE A 139 -8.20 -7.38 -34.21
CA ILE A 139 -7.45 -6.52 -35.11
C ILE A 139 -8.06 -6.53 -36.51
N THR A 140 -8.10 -5.37 -37.13
CA THR A 140 -8.48 -5.18 -38.53
C THR A 140 -7.33 -4.48 -39.27
N GLY A 141 -6.91 -5.04 -40.41
CA GLY A 141 -5.80 -4.51 -41.18
C GLY A 141 -4.45 -4.60 -40.47
N ASN A 142 -3.57 -3.62 -40.71
CA ASN A 142 -2.23 -3.52 -40.12
C ASN A 142 -2.01 -2.13 -39.45
N PRO A 143 -2.62 -1.89 -38.26
CA PRO A 143 -2.61 -0.59 -37.56
C PRO A 143 -1.23 0.01 -37.28
N GLY A 144 -0.19 -0.80 -37.05
CA GLY A 144 1.12 -0.31 -36.63
C GLY A 144 1.08 0.39 -35.26
N THR A 145 1.93 1.41 -35.09
CA THR A 145 2.04 2.25 -33.87
C THR A 145 1.68 3.73 -34.14
N ALA A 146 1.17 4.03 -35.33
CA ALA A 146 0.68 5.35 -35.68
C ALA A 146 -0.75 5.51 -35.17
N TYR A 147 -0.94 6.08 -33.98
CA TYR A 147 -2.28 6.26 -33.43
C TYR A 147 -2.89 7.59 -33.90
N ARG A 148 -4.01 7.54 -34.61
CA ARG A 148 -4.67 8.72 -35.20
C ARG A 148 -6.19 8.68 -35.10
N TRP A 149 -6.78 7.50 -35.15
CA TRP A 149 -8.23 7.30 -35.09
C TRP A 149 -8.59 6.54 -33.84
N ALA A 150 -9.53 7.07 -33.06
CA ALA A 150 -10.02 6.44 -31.83
C ALA A 150 -11.55 6.45 -31.81
N GLY A 151 -12.17 5.58 -31.01
CA GLY A 151 -13.59 5.70 -30.73
C GLY A 151 -14.22 4.38 -30.30
N PRO A 152 -15.51 4.38 -29.96
CA PRO A 152 -16.18 3.18 -29.52
C PRO A 152 -16.63 2.31 -30.69
N GLY A 153 -16.71 1.02 -30.41
CA GLY A 153 -17.52 0.08 -31.16
C GLY A 153 -18.49 -0.65 -30.22
N VAL A 154 -19.56 -1.19 -30.77
CA VAL A 154 -20.56 -1.96 -30.03
C VAL A 154 -21.05 -3.14 -30.87
N ARG A 155 -21.28 -4.27 -30.23
CA ARG A 155 -21.89 -5.47 -30.83
C ARG A 155 -23.29 -5.68 -30.25
N VAL A 156 -24.29 -5.34 -31.05
CA VAL A 156 -25.71 -5.32 -30.65
C VAL A 156 -26.40 -6.62 -31.05
N ILE A 157 -26.98 -7.30 -30.06
CA ILE A 157 -27.71 -8.57 -30.23
C ILE A 157 -29.22 -8.36 -30.43
N SER A 158 -29.75 -7.20 -30.07
CA SER A 158 -31.15 -6.83 -30.28
C SER A 158 -31.28 -5.36 -30.66
N ALA A 159 -32.02 -5.05 -31.72
CA ALA A 159 -32.17 -3.69 -32.22
C ALA A 159 -32.81 -2.76 -31.18
N VAL A 160 -32.26 -1.56 -30.98
CA VAL A 160 -32.82 -0.55 -30.07
C VAL A 160 -33.82 0.31 -30.84
N SER A 161 -35.08 0.33 -30.39
CA SER A 161 -36.16 0.90 -31.20
C SER A 161 -36.07 2.42 -31.41
N LYS A 162 -35.38 3.17 -30.54
CA LYS A 162 -35.30 4.64 -30.55
C LYS A 162 -34.01 5.16 -29.92
N GLY A 163 -33.60 6.36 -30.35
CA GLY A 163 -32.50 7.14 -29.76
C GLY A 163 -31.11 6.75 -30.27
N SER A 164 -30.10 7.37 -29.67
CA SER A 164 -28.68 7.18 -29.97
C SER A 164 -27.97 6.48 -28.81
N PRO A 165 -28.18 5.18 -28.58
CA PRO A 165 -27.76 4.55 -27.33
C PRO A 165 -26.25 4.46 -27.15
N LEU A 166 -25.44 4.55 -28.22
CA LEU A 166 -23.98 4.63 -28.12
C LEU A 166 -23.55 6.10 -28.16
N ALA A 167 -22.72 6.51 -27.23
CA ALA A 167 -22.00 7.77 -27.34
C ALA A 167 -20.56 7.68 -26.84
N ILE A 168 -19.76 8.61 -27.35
CA ILE A 168 -18.41 8.91 -26.91
C ILE A 168 -18.36 10.38 -26.56
N ASP A 169 -17.67 10.66 -25.47
CA ASP A 169 -17.26 11.98 -25.06
C ASP A 169 -15.76 11.92 -24.73
N VAL A 170 -15.19 13.08 -24.45
CA VAL A 170 -13.78 13.41 -24.31
C VAL A 170 -12.82 12.21 -24.26
N THR A 171 -11.95 12.16 -25.25
CA THR A 171 -10.85 11.20 -25.34
C THR A 171 -9.55 11.92 -25.07
N ARG A 172 -8.69 11.31 -24.26
CA ARG A 172 -7.38 11.82 -23.85
C ARG A 172 -6.31 10.75 -23.91
N PHE A 173 -5.06 11.17 -23.92
CA PHE A 173 -3.92 10.26 -23.82
C PHE A 173 -2.83 10.82 -22.91
N GLY A 174 -2.06 9.93 -22.29
CA GLY A 174 -0.97 10.28 -21.38
C GLY A 174 -0.63 9.12 -20.45
N ARG A 175 0.21 9.35 -19.44
CA ARG A 175 0.49 8.37 -18.39
C ARG A 175 -0.75 8.12 -17.51
N GLY A 176 -1.69 9.07 -17.48
CA GLY A 176 -2.82 9.04 -16.57
C GLY A 176 -2.41 9.46 -15.17
N GLU A 177 -1.56 10.48 -15.08
CA GLU A 177 -1.05 11.01 -13.84
C GLU A 177 -2.00 12.09 -13.29
N PHE A 178 -2.43 11.92 -12.05
CA PHE A 178 -3.07 12.94 -11.24
C PHE A 178 -2.03 13.54 -10.29
N ARG A 179 -1.78 14.84 -10.43
CA ARG A 179 -0.70 15.55 -9.75
C ARG A 179 -1.24 16.46 -8.67
N VAL A 180 -0.68 16.34 -7.47
CA VAL A 180 -1.03 17.14 -6.31
C VAL A 180 0.21 17.86 -5.78
N VAL A 181 0.10 19.17 -5.58
CA VAL A 181 1.14 20.05 -5.04
C VAL A 181 0.52 21.05 -4.06
N ALA A 182 1.32 21.51 -3.09
CA ALA A 182 0.94 22.44 -2.03
C ALA A 182 -0.12 21.89 -1.07
N GLY A 183 -0.93 22.75 -0.46
CA GLY A 183 -1.77 22.44 0.70
C GLY A 183 -1.27 23.19 1.92
N GLU A 184 -2.15 23.83 2.69
CA GLU A 184 -1.75 24.61 3.85
C GLU A 184 -2.58 24.22 5.07
N THR A 185 -2.11 24.60 6.26
CA THR A 185 -2.87 24.37 7.48
C THR A 185 -4.26 25.01 7.35
N GLY A 186 -5.31 24.19 7.49
CA GLY A 186 -6.70 24.62 7.31
C GLY A 186 -7.22 24.51 5.86
N ASN A 187 -6.37 24.17 4.90
CA ASN A 187 -6.72 23.90 3.50
C ASN A 187 -5.74 22.88 2.89
N PHE A 188 -5.75 21.67 3.45
CA PHE A 188 -4.90 20.57 3.00
C PHE A 188 -5.33 20.08 1.61
N ALA A 189 -4.41 19.45 0.90
CA ALA A 189 -4.81 18.59 -0.20
C ALA A 189 -5.60 17.38 0.35
N THR A 190 -6.69 17.01 -0.33
CA THR A 190 -7.60 15.93 0.12
C THR A 190 -8.09 15.10 -1.06
N PHE A 191 -8.56 13.88 -0.81
CA PHE A 191 -9.20 13.05 -1.83
C PHE A 191 -10.50 13.70 -2.35
N ALA A 192 -11.23 14.39 -1.48
CA ALA A 192 -12.40 15.17 -1.88
C ALA A 192 -12.03 16.31 -2.86
N GLY A 193 -10.92 17.01 -2.61
CA GLY A 193 -10.40 18.04 -3.51
C GLY A 193 -9.97 17.48 -4.86
N MET A 194 -9.29 16.32 -4.86
CA MET A 194 -8.94 15.61 -6.08
C MET A 194 -10.18 15.23 -6.90
N ALA A 195 -11.17 14.62 -6.26
CA ALA A 195 -12.42 14.22 -6.91
C ALA A 195 -13.20 15.40 -7.47
N ALA A 196 -13.35 16.48 -6.69
CA ALA A 196 -14.03 17.70 -7.14
C ALA A 196 -13.35 18.33 -8.36
N TRP A 197 -12.01 18.26 -8.41
CA TRP A 197 -11.26 18.78 -9.55
C TRP A 197 -11.38 17.88 -10.79
N ASN A 198 -11.25 16.57 -10.61
CA ASN A 198 -11.46 15.55 -11.65
C ASN A 198 -12.86 15.61 -12.26
N ASP A 199 -13.88 15.72 -11.40
CA ASP A 199 -15.30 15.61 -11.77
C ASP A 199 -15.90 16.94 -12.24
N ASN A 200 -15.11 18.01 -12.23
CA ASN A 200 -15.53 19.27 -12.80
C ASN A 200 -15.96 19.08 -14.26
N ASN A 201 -17.08 19.69 -14.65
CA ASN A 201 -17.66 19.54 -15.99
C ASN A 201 -16.71 19.98 -17.12
N SER A 202 -15.72 20.84 -16.83
CA SER A 202 -14.71 21.25 -17.82
C SER A 202 -13.54 20.28 -17.96
N ARG A 203 -13.45 19.22 -17.13
CA ARG A 203 -12.26 18.35 -17.04
C ARG A 203 -12.57 16.89 -17.21
N ARG A 204 -13.44 16.30 -16.39
CA ARG A 204 -13.81 14.87 -16.46
C ARG A 204 -12.64 13.94 -16.81
N TRP A 205 -11.53 13.99 -16.07
CA TRP A 205 -10.34 13.21 -16.47
C TRP A 205 -10.53 11.69 -16.34
N GLY A 206 -11.38 11.27 -15.40
CA GLY A 206 -11.63 9.84 -15.18
C GLY A 206 -10.55 9.13 -14.37
N LEU A 207 -9.66 9.88 -13.70
CA LEU A 207 -8.54 9.36 -12.91
C LEU A 207 -8.90 9.17 -11.43
N PHE A 208 -9.62 10.12 -10.82
CA PHE A 208 -10.03 10.06 -9.42
C PHE A 208 -11.45 10.60 -9.23
N GLN A 209 -12.44 9.72 -9.16
CA GLN A 209 -13.87 10.07 -9.26
C GLN A 209 -14.58 9.92 -7.92
N ALA A 210 -15.54 10.80 -7.64
CA ALA A 210 -16.51 10.54 -6.58
C ALA A 210 -17.50 9.46 -7.02
N ILE A 211 -17.73 8.47 -6.15
CA ILE A 211 -18.76 7.44 -6.32
C ILE A 211 -19.61 7.36 -5.04
N GLU A 212 -20.73 6.64 -5.10
CA GLU A 212 -21.51 6.38 -3.90
C GLU A 212 -20.65 5.63 -2.88
N GLY A 213 -20.57 6.16 -1.65
CA GLY A 213 -19.80 5.56 -0.56
C GLY A 213 -18.29 5.79 -0.57
N GLY A 214 -17.72 6.51 -1.56
CA GLY A 214 -16.28 6.76 -1.58
C GLY A 214 -15.74 7.33 -2.89
N TYR A 215 -14.57 6.85 -3.29
CA TYR A 215 -13.88 7.28 -4.50
C TYR A 215 -13.47 6.09 -5.37
N LYS A 216 -13.30 6.35 -6.65
CA LYS A 216 -12.75 5.40 -7.61
C LYS A 216 -11.50 5.97 -8.26
N TYR A 217 -10.44 5.20 -8.26
CA TYR A 217 -9.11 5.62 -8.68
C TYR A 217 -8.57 4.75 -9.81
N LYS A 218 -7.90 5.37 -10.79
CA LYS A 218 -7.04 4.70 -11.78
C LYS A 218 -5.91 5.63 -12.22
N GLY A 219 -4.84 5.05 -12.77
CA GLY A 219 -3.67 5.77 -13.25
C GLY A 219 -2.62 6.00 -12.17
N LEU A 220 -1.72 6.95 -12.38
CA LEU A 220 -0.68 7.34 -11.42
C LEU A 220 -1.21 8.47 -10.53
N MET A 221 -1.02 8.39 -9.23
CA MET A 221 -1.29 9.47 -8.28
C MET A 221 0.02 9.97 -7.71
N THR A 222 0.38 11.22 -7.97
CA THR A 222 1.65 11.80 -7.54
C THR A 222 1.42 12.92 -6.53
N LEU A 223 1.86 12.70 -5.31
CA LEU A 223 1.86 13.68 -4.22
C LEU A 223 3.24 14.32 -4.15
N GLY A 224 3.33 15.62 -4.39
CA GLY A 224 4.59 16.36 -4.35
C GLY A 224 5.18 16.64 -5.74
N TYR A 225 4.35 16.73 -6.79
CA TYR A 225 4.86 16.90 -8.15
C TYR A 225 5.51 18.27 -8.38
N GLY A 226 6.84 18.30 -8.53
CA GLY A 226 7.61 19.53 -8.78
C GLY A 226 7.66 20.51 -7.61
N GLY A 227 7.07 20.16 -6.47
CA GLY A 227 7.00 20.96 -5.26
C GLY A 227 6.32 20.18 -4.15
N LEU A 228 6.55 20.54 -2.88
CA LEU A 228 6.04 19.79 -1.73
C LEU A 228 4.50 19.81 -1.64
N THR A 229 3.94 18.80 -0.99
CA THR A 229 2.51 18.66 -0.74
C THR A 229 2.25 18.44 0.74
N ASN A 230 1.20 19.08 1.26
CA ASN A 230 0.63 18.76 2.55
C ASN A 230 -0.75 18.14 2.34
N PHE A 231 -0.82 16.81 2.48
CA PHE A 231 -2.00 16.01 2.19
C PHE A 231 -2.50 15.36 3.47
N THR A 232 -3.70 15.71 3.90
CA THR A 232 -4.30 15.14 5.12
C THR A 232 -5.73 14.75 4.81
N ASP A 233 -6.08 13.48 5.02
CA ASP A 233 -7.46 13.04 4.86
C ASP A 233 -7.79 11.87 5.79
N LEU A 234 -9.07 11.67 6.07
CA LEU A 234 -9.53 10.66 7.02
C LEU A 234 -10.86 10.02 6.64
N ASN A 235 -11.04 8.77 7.06
CA ASN A 235 -12.27 7.97 6.91
C ASN A 235 -12.78 7.91 5.45
N LYS A 236 -11.89 7.64 4.49
CA LYS A 236 -12.23 7.52 3.06
C LYS A 236 -12.12 6.09 2.59
N SER A 237 -13.03 5.70 1.70
CA SER A 237 -12.98 4.44 0.95
C SER A 237 -12.63 4.72 -0.50
N ILE A 238 -11.65 3.99 -1.04
CA ILE A 238 -11.15 4.13 -2.40
C ILE A 238 -11.14 2.75 -3.04
N VAL A 239 -11.73 2.64 -4.22
CA VAL A 239 -11.68 1.43 -5.04
C VAL A 239 -10.82 1.70 -6.27
N ILE A 240 -9.82 0.87 -6.51
CA ILE A 240 -9.06 0.89 -7.75
C ILE A 240 -9.93 0.31 -8.87
N ASP A 241 -10.10 1.06 -9.95
CA ASP A 241 -10.97 0.65 -11.04
C ASP A 241 -10.45 -0.61 -11.75
N ASN A 242 -11.38 -1.43 -12.24
CA ASN A 242 -11.04 -2.62 -13.00
C ASN A 242 -10.56 -2.26 -14.40
N THR A 243 -9.26 -2.00 -14.50
CA THR A 243 -8.54 -1.76 -15.76
C THR A 243 -7.90 -3.06 -16.24
N GLN A 244 -8.43 -3.61 -17.35
CA GLN A 244 -8.01 -4.92 -17.89
C GLN A 244 -6.97 -4.82 -19.02
N TYR A 245 -6.91 -3.67 -19.69
CA TYR A 245 -6.08 -3.44 -20.88
C TYR A 245 -5.02 -2.38 -20.62
N VAL A 246 -4.37 -2.46 -19.47
CA VAL A 246 -3.29 -1.57 -19.04
C VAL A 246 -2.12 -2.39 -18.51
N GLN A 247 -0.93 -1.79 -18.40
CA GLN A 247 0.23 -2.45 -17.80
C GLN A 247 -0.03 -2.75 -16.31
N PRO A 248 0.57 -3.81 -15.72
CA PRO A 248 0.45 -4.09 -14.29
C PRO A 248 0.87 -2.92 -13.37
N SER A 249 1.80 -2.07 -13.80
CA SER A 249 2.29 -0.89 -13.08
C SER A 249 1.50 0.40 -13.34
N PHE A 250 0.37 0.33 -14.06
CA PHE A 250 -0.42 1.50 -14.41
C PHE A 250 -0.94 2.28 -13.20
N ASN A 251 -1.55 1.58 -12.24
CA ASN A 251 -2.03 2.11 -10.97
C ASN A 251 -0.90 2.19 -9.94
N ARG A 252 -0.52 3.39 -9.52
CA ARG A 252 0.51 3.60 -8.49
C ARG A 252 0.30 4.92 -7.76
N ILE A 253 0.45 4.92 -6.45
CA ILE A 253 0.53 6.12 -5.63
C ILE A 253 2.00 6.37 -5.30
N GLU A 254 2.46 7.59 -5.53
CA GLU A 254 3.85 7.97 -5.29
C GLU A 254 3.96 9.30 -4.56
N ILE A 255 5.00 9.42 -3.73
CA ILE A 255 5.31 10.64 -2.99
C ILE A 255 6.69 11.13 -3.43
N ARG A 256 6.74 12.31 -4.07
CA ARG A 256 7.88 12.84 -4.84
C ARG A 256 8.39 14.20 -4.36
N ASN A 257 8.48 14.36 -3.04
CA ASN A 257 9.22 15.46 -2.44
C ASN A 257 9.52 15.15 -0.98
N ALA A 258 10.79 15.19 -0.57
CA ALA A 258 11.18 14.84 0.81
C ALA A 258 10.63 15.79 1.89
N SER A 259 10.14 16.99 1.50
CA SER A 259 9.48 17.95 2.40
C SER A 259 7.96 17.87 2.37
N SER A 260 7.37 16.90 1.65
CA SER A 260 5.95 16.62 1.73
C SER A 260 5.58 16.01 3.09
N VAL A 261 4.33 16.23 3.48
CA VAL A 261 3.69 15.59 4.63
C VAL A 261 2.41 14.93 4.12
N VAL A 262 2.25 13.64 4.39
CA VAL A 262 1.07 12.86 4.00
C VAL A 262 0.53 12.12 5.22
N ASP A 263 -0.64 12.56 5.68
CA ASP A 263 -1.28 12.05 6.90
C ASP A 263 -2.62 11.41 6.54
N TRP A 264 -2.69 10.09 6.67
CA TRP A 264 -3.87 9.28 6.35
C TRP A 264 -4.37 8.54 7.58
N THR A 265 -5.62 8.81 7.96
CA THR A 265 -6.26 8.13 9.08
C THR A 265 -7.49 7.36 8.60
N ASN A 266 -7.56 6.05 8.88
CA ASN A 266 -8.67 5.19 8.49
C ASN A 266 -9.00 5.26 6.97
N ILE A 267 -7.97 5.33 6.13
CA ILE A 267 -8.14 5.25 4.67
C ILE A 267 -8.20 3.78 4.27
N SER A 268 -9.20 3.41 3.47
CA SER A 268 -9.31 2.08 2.89
C SER A 268 -9.12 2.12 1.38
N ILE A 269 -8.19 1.31 0.86
CA ILE A 269 -7.96 1.15 -0.58
C ILE A 269 -8.10 -0.32 -0.95
N THR A 270 -8.92 -0.60 -1.98
CA THR A 270 -9.19 -1.96 -2.44
C THR A 270 -9.00 -2.11 -3.95
N ALA A 271 -8.46 -3.25 -4.40
CA ALA A 271 -8.22 -3.52 -5.81
C ALA A 271 -8.75 -4.90 -6.22
N LEU A 272 -9.99 -4.96 -6.73
CA LEU A 272 -10.63 -6.22 -7.12
C LEU A 272 -10.67 -6.39 -8.64
N GLY A 273 -10.12 -7.50 -9.13
CA GLY A 273 -10.29 -7.96 -10.51
C GLY A 273 -9.50 -7.21 -11.58
N THR A 274 -8.77 -6.15 -11.22
CA THR A 274 -7.88 -5.41 -12.14
C THR A 274 -6.56 -6.13 -12.40
N VAL A 275 -5.98 -5.92 -13.59
CA VAL A 275 -4.59 -6.32 -13.91
C VAL A 275 -3.58 -5.45 -13.17
N SER A 276 -3.90 -4.18 -12.93
CA SER A 276 -3.03 -3.25 -12.22
C SER A 276 -3.56 -2.99 -10.82
N LYS A 277 -3.10 -3.81 -9.87
CA LYS A 277 -3.64 -3.85 -8.49
C LYS A 277 -3.35 -2.60 -7.63
N GLY A 278 -2.52 -1.69 -8.11
CA GLY A 278 -2.09 -0.52 -7.33
C GLY A 278 -0.81 -0.80 -6.54
N GLN A 279 0.15 0.09 -6.69
CA GLN A 279 1.41 0.11 -5.93
C GLN A 279 1.48 1.37 -5.07
N PHE A 280 2.27 1.36 -4.00
CA PHE A 280 2.56 2.54 -3.19
C PHE A 280 4.07 2.71 -3.03
N GLU A 281 4.59 3.91 -3.24
CA GLU A 281 6.04 4.17 -3.19
C GLU A 281 6.37 5.57 -2.67
N ILE A 282 7.18 5.62 -1.61
CA ILE A 282 7.83 6.85 -1.16
C ILE A 282 9.15 6.97 -1.93
N PHE A 283 9.19 7.79 -2.99
CA PHE A 283 10.42 8.00 -3.76
C PHE A 283 11.41 8.88 -3.02
N ASP A 284 10.90 10.02 -2.53
CA ASP A 284 11.67 10.96 -1.74
C ASP A 284 11.19 10.85 -0.30
N ASN A 285 12.09 10.62 0.66
CA ASN A 285 11.86 10.31 2.08
C ASN A 285 11.05 11.38 2.86
N ALA A 286 9.80 11.58 2.44
CA ALA A 286 8.79 12.46 2.99
C ALA A 286 8.28 11.92 4.33
N THR A 287 7.67 12.79 5.13
CA THR A 287 6.91 12.36 6.30
C THR A 287 5.60 11.75 5.85
N VAL A 288 5.38 10.48 6.20
CA VAL A 288 4.17 9.74 5.82
C VAL A 288 3.63 9.03 7.03
N ASP A 289 2.48 9.48 7.53
CA ASP A 289 1.83 8.90 8.69
C ASP A 289 0.54 8.21 8.24
N MET A 290 0.45 6.90 8.48
CA MET A 290 -0.75 6.09 8.22
C MET A 290 -1.23 5.47 9.52
N ASP A 291 -2.44 5.80 9.93
CA ASP A 291 -3.04 5.33 11.19
C ASP A 291 -4.38 4.63 10.90
N GLY A 292 -4.54 3.38 11.34
CA GLY A 292 -5.79 2.62 11.17
C GLY A 292 -6.16 2.36 9.70
N CYS A 293 -5.22 2.47 8.77
CA CYS A 293 -5.48 2.32 7.34
C CYS A 293 -5.69 0.85 6.95
N SER A 294 -6.31 0.61 5.79
CA SER A 294 -6.47 -0.74 5.25
C SER A 294 -6.23 -0.79 3.74
N PHE A 295 -5.38 -1.71 3.33
CA PHE A 295 -5.08 -1.98 1.93
C PHE A 295 -5.46 -3.42 1.61
N THR A 296 -6.27 -3.63 0.57
CA THR A 296 -6.74 -4.97 0.20
C THR A 296 -6.51 -5.27 -1.27
N ASP A 297 -5.85 -6.40 -1.54
CA ASP A 297 -5.53 -6.91 -2.89
C ASP A 297 -4.65 -5.97 -3.72
N MET A 298 -3.92 -5.03 -3.08
CA MET A 298 -2.91 -4.20 -3.74
C MET A 298 -1.63 -4.99 -4.04
N ASP A 299 -0.75 -4.43 -4.87
CA ASP A 299 0.53 -5.05 -5.21
C ASP A 299 1.60 -4.69 -4.16
N THR A 300 2.65 -3.96 -4.53
CA THR A 300 3.80 -3.70 -3.66
C THR A 300 3.72 -2.37 -2.93
N PHE A 301 4.44 -2.30 -1.80
CA PHE A 301 4.62 -1.10 -1.00
C PHE A 301 6.10 -0.86 -0.73
N ILE A 302 6.57 0.37 -0.95
CA ILE A 302 7.93 0.81 -0.64
C ILE A 302 7.83 2.05 0.25
N PHE A 303 8.31 1.91 1.47
CA PHE A 303 8.41 2.97 2.47
C PHE A 303 9.86 3.34 2.71
N ASN A 304 10.08 4.46 3.40
CA ASN A 304 11.38 4.94 3.85
C ASN A 304 11.37 5.24 5.35
N THR A 305 12.50 5.69 5.90
CA THR A 305 12.70 5.89 7.34
C THR A 305 11.75 6.89 7.99
N ASN A 306 11.19 7.85 7.23
CA ASN A 306 10.27 8.87 7.74
C ASN A 306 8.79 8.45 7.67
N ALA A 307 8.52 7.17 7.38
CA ALA A 307 7.16 6.63 7.42
C ALA A 307 6.82 6.10 8.82
N THR A 308 5.62 6.46 9.31
CA THR A 308 5.02 5.94 10.54
C THR A 308 3.70 5.27 10.21
N ILE A 309 3.67 3.95 10.29
CA ILE A 309 2.52 3.12 9.92
C ILE A 309 2.04 2.44 11.20
N VAL A 310 0.84 2.80 11.67
CA VAL A 310 0.28 2.35 12.93
C VAL A 310 -1.06 1.69 12.67
N ASP A 311 -1.32 0.56 13.33
CA ASP A 311 -2.60 -0.17 13.31
C ASP A 311 -3.16 -0.40 11.89
N THR A 312 -2.27 -0.51 10.92
CA THR A 312 -2.62 -0.57 9.50
C THR A 312 -2.64 -2.01 9.00
N THR A 313 -3.66 -2.36 8.24
CA THR A 313 -3.83 -3.72 7.71
C THR A 313 -3.52 -3.81 6.22
N PHE A 314 -2.55 -4.66 5.86
CA PHE A 314 -2.25 -5.06 4.48
C PHE A 314 -2.80 -6.46 4.23
N ARG A 315 -3.97 -6.55 3.59
CA ARG A 315 -4.67 -7.82 3.34
C ARG A 315 -4.49 -8.27 1.89
N ARG A 316 -3.97 -9.47 1.68
CA ARG A 316 -3.71 -10.05 0.34
C ARG A 316 -2.91 -9.11 -0.56
N CYS A 317 -2.02 -8.36 0.05
CA CYS A 317 -1.11 -7.48 -0.67
C CYS A 317 0.17 -8.22 -1.07
N GLY A 318 0.92 -7.65 -2.01
CA GLY A 318 2.27 -8.08 -2.36
C GLY A 318 3.29 -7.82 -1.26
N GLN A 319 4.55 -7.61 -1.66
CA GLN A 319 5.65 -7.37 -0.74
C GLN A 319 5.63 -5.93 -0.21
N ILE A 320 5.98 -5.77 1.07
CA ILE A 320 6.20 -4.49 1.73
C ILE A 320 7.69 -4.34 2.04
N THR A 321 8.28 -3.22 1.63
CA THR A 321 9.65 -2.84 1.98
C THR A 321 9.59 -1.65 2.93
N ALA A 322 10.04 -1.80 4.17
CA ALA A 322 9.92 -0.75 5.19
C ALA A 322 11.07 0.26 5.19
N ALA A 323 12.26 -0.16 4.75
CA ALA A 323 13.50 0.63 4.75
C ALA A 323 13.72 1.48 6.02
N GLY A 324 13.38 0.95 7.20
CA GLY A 324 13.57 1.61 8.49
C GLY A 324 12.39 2.44 9.02
N GLY A 325 11.26 2.48 8.32
CA GLY A 325 10.01 3.06 8.82
C GLY A 325 9.43 2.29 10.02
N THR A 326 8.49 2.91 10.73
CA THR A 326 7.78 2.32 11.88
C THR A 326 6.49 1.65 11.41
N PHE A 327 6.16 0.46 11.94
CA PHE A 327 5.00 -0.39 11.59
C PHE A 327 4.24 -0.93 12.82
N THR A 328 4.28 -0.22 13.95
CA THR A 328 3.71 -0.69 15.22
C THR A 328 2.23 -1.09 15.12
N GLY A 329 1.88 -2.25 15.70
CA GLY A 329 0.50 -2.77 15.71
C GLY A 329 -0.08 -3.16 14.34
N SER A 330 0.70 -3.02 13.26
CA SER A 330 0.22 -3.27 11.90
C SER A 330 0.15 -4.76 11.57
N GLN A 331 -0.70 -5.11 10.61
CA GLN A 331 -0.95 -6.48 10.22
C GLN A 331 -0.68 -6.72 8.73
N ILE A 332 0.00 -7.82 8.41
CA ILE A 332 0.09 -8.36 7.05
C ILE A 332 -0.67 -9.69 7.00
N ALA A 333 -1.85 -9.64 6.40
CA ALA A 333 -2.78 -10.76 6.36
C ALA A 333 -2.83 -11.41 4.97
N ALA A 334 -2.38 -12.66 4.89
CA ALA A 334 -2.47 -13.51 3.71
C ALA A 334 -1.80 -12.94 2.45
N SER A 335 -0.54 -12.49 2.58
CA SER A 335 0.24 -11.91 1.47
C SER A 335 0.25 -12.80 0.22
N THR A 336 0.33 -12.18 -0.95
CA THR A 336 0.30 -12.85 -2.26
C THR A 336 1.68 -13.01 -2.89
N VAL A 337 2.76 -12.77 -2.15
CA VAL A 337 4.13 -12.95 -2.66
C VAL A 337 4.36 -14.38 -3.15
N ALA A 338 5.31 -14.53 -4.07
CA ALA A 338 5.66 -15.83 -4.63
C ALA A 338 6.20 -16.80 -3.56
N ALA A 339 6.27 -18.09 -3.89
CA ALA A 339 6.88 -19.06 -3.02
C ALA A 339 8.36 -18.71 -2.75
N ASP A 340 8.82 -18.96 -1.52
CA ASP A 340 10.17 -18.65 -1.03
C ASP A 340 10.54 -17.15 -1.00
N ALA A 341 9.57 -16.26 -1.25
CA ALA A 341 9.72 -14.82 -1.04
C ALA A 341 9.28 -14.43 0.38
N ALA A 342 9.50 -13.17 0.77
CA ALA A 342 9.01 -12.63 2.04
C ALA A 342 7.94 -11.56 1.83
N ALA A 343 6.92 -11.56 2.69
CA ALA A 343 5.84 -10.58 2.67
C ALA A 343 6.31 -9.19 3.14
N PHE A 344 7.27 -9.14 4.04
CA PHE A 344 7.89 -7.91 4.56
C PHE A 344 9.41 -7.98 4.49
N VAL A 345 10.06 -6.90 4.09
CA VAL A 345 11.52 -6.80 3.96
C VAL A 345 12.06 -5.75 4.92
N TRP A 346 12.94 -6.20 5.81
CA TRP A 346 13.75 -5.37 6.69
C TRP A 346 15.23 -5.52 6.32
N ASP A 347 15.73 -4.63 5.47
CA ASP A 347 17.11 -4.61 5.00
C ASP A 347 17.81 -3.29 5.35
N VAL A 348 17.83 -2.97 6.65
CA VAL A 348 18.46 -1.76 7.19
C VAL A 348 19.19 -2.06 8.50
N ALA A 349 20.25 -1.30 8.79
CA ALA A 349 21.14 -1.53 9.94
C ALA A 349 20.58 -1.04 11.30
N THR A 350 19.26 -0.99 11.43
CA THR A 350 18.57 -0.57 12.66
C THR A 350 17.85 -1.78 13.26
N ASP A 351 17.84 -1.89 14.58
CA ASP A 351 17.05 -2.89 15.29
C ASP A 351 15.54 -2.65 15.03
N THR A 352 14.78 -3.73 15.02
CA THR A 352 13.32 -3.73 14.87
C THR A 352 12.59 -3.31 16.14
N ASN A 353 13.25 -3.31 17.30
CA ASN A 353 12.69 -2.87 18.57
C ASN A 353 12.21 -1.40 18.51
N GLY A 354 11.00 -1.11 18.96
CA GLY A 354 10.39 0.22 18.87
C GLY A 354 9.90 0.59 17.46
N LYS A 355 10.14 -0.27 16.46
CA LYS A 355 9.80 -0.03 15.05
C LYS A 355 8.75 -0.98 14.54
N LEU A 356 8.84 -2.27 14.86
CA LEU A 356 7.94 -3.29 14.36
C LEU A 356 7.10 -3.94 15.48
N ASP A 357 7.01 -3.30 16.63
CA ASP A 357 6.41 -3.87 17.83
C ASP A 357 4.91 -4.17 17.61
N GLY A 358 4.47 -5.33 18.08
CA GLY A 358 3.07 -5.76 17.97
C GLY A 358 2.62 -6.10 16.54
N MET A 359 3.53 -6.21 15.57
CA MET A 359 3.14 -6.60 14.21
C MET A 359 2.62 -8.04 14.15
N SER A 360 1.58 -8.28 13.34
CA SER A 360 1.05 -9.63 13.10
C SER A 360 1.12 -10.04 11.64
N PHE A 361 1.46 -11.32 11.41
CA PHE A 361 1.58 -11.92 10.09
C PHE A 361 0.74 -13.19 10.00
N THR A 362 -0.09 -13.29 8.96
CA THR A 362 -0.82 -14.52 8.64
C THR A 362 -0.43 -15.00 7.25
N LYS A 363 -0.01 -16.25 7.12
CA LYS A 363 0.43 -16.81 5.83
C LYS A 363 -0.72 -16.82 4.80
N GLY A 364 -0.39 -16.48 3.56
CA GLY A 364 -1.29 -16.64 2.41
C GLY A 364 -1.31 -18.07 1.88
N THR A 365 -1.72 -18.22 0.62
CA THR A 365 -1.78 -19.53 -0.06
C THR A 365 -0.40 -20.04 -0.47
N ASN A 366 0.51 -19.15 -0.85
CA ASN A 366 1.85 -19.54 -1.30
C ASN A 366 2.74 -19.91 -0.11
N ALA A 367 3.68 -20.82 -0.32
CA ALA A 367 4.70 -21.16 0.67
C ALA A 367 5.76 -20.05 0.71
N HIS A 368 5.53 -19.02 1.52
CA HIS A 368 6.37 -17.82 1.64
C HIS A 368 6.70 -17.51 3.11
N HIS A 369 7.66 -16.60 3.32
CA HIS A 369 8.09 -16.12 4.63
C HIS A 369 7.28 -14.89 5.09
N ALA A 370 7.20 -14.66 6.40
CA ALA A 370 6.55 -13.49 6.97
C ALA A 370 7.44 -12.25 6.78
N ILE A 371 8.68 -12.34 7.27
CA ILE A 371 9.66 -11.27 7.26
C ILE A 371 11.01 -11.78 6.74
N GLN A 372 11.67 -10.96 5.93
CA GLN A 372 13.07 -11.12 5.54
C GLN A 372 13.92 -10.13 6.32
N LEU A 373 14.94 -10.67 7.00
CA LEU A 373 16.08 -9.93 7.49
C LEU A 373 17.15 -9.92 6.39
N GLY A 374 17.30 -8.77 5.75
CA GLY A 374 18.24 -8.56 4.65
C GLY A 374 19.71 -8.60 5.11
N THR A 375 20.65 -8.49 4.18
CA THR A 375 22.08 -8.53 4.51
C THR A 375 22.55 -7.31 5.29
N SER A 376 21.79 -6.21 5.26
CA SER A 376 22.06 -4.98 6.02
C SER A 376 21.43 -4.99 7.41
N SER A 377 20.54 -5.95 7.73
CA SER A 377 19.93 -6.04 9.07
C SER A 377 21.00 -6.26 10.15
N PRO A 378 20.85 -5.77 11.39
CA PRO A 378 21.77 -6.10 12.47
C PRO A 378 21.91 -7.61 12.69
N THR A 379 23.04 -8.03 13.28
CA THR A 379 23.26 -9.43 13.70
C THR A 379 22.55 -9.77 15.01
N SER A 380 22.01 -8.77 15.71
CA SER A 380 21.10 -8.95 16.85
C SER A 380 19.87 -8.10 16.61
N VAL A 381 18.70 -8.72 16.54
CA VAL A 381 17.42 -8.04 16.34
C VAL A 381 16.43 -8.47 17.41
N THR A 382 15.49 -7.59 17.74
CA THR A 382 14.46 -7.83 18.76
C THR A 382 13.07 -7.74 18.15
N PHE A 383 12.29 -8.81 18.26
CA PHE A 383 10.89 -8.86 17.88
C PHE A 383 10.05 -8.78 19.13
N ASP A 384 9.42 -7.63 19.35
CA ASP A 384 8.55 -7.39 20.50
C ASP A 384 7.07 -7.55 20.14
N GLY A 385 6.39 -8.49 20.76
CA GLY A 385 4.96 -8.71 20.56
C GLY A 385 4.58 -9.16 19.15
N MET A 386 5.54 -9.62 18.32
CA MET A 386 5.24 -10.07 16.97
C MET A 386 4.53 -11.42 16.95
N GLU A 387 3.54 -11.57 16.07
CA GLU A 387 2.77 -12.81 15.91
C GLU A 387 2.92 -13.40 14.50
N PHE A 388 3.13 -14.72 14.42
CA PHE A 388 3.29 -15.45 13.16
C PHE A 388 2.30 -16.62 13.08
N THR A 389 1.28 -16.50 12.23
CA THR A 389 0.21 -17.50 12.09
C THR A 389 0.27 -18.21 10.74
N GLY A 390 0.20 -19.55 10.77
CA GLY A 390 0.11 -20.39 9.56
C GLY A 390 1.42 -20.66 8.84
N PHE A 391 2.55 -20.15 9.36
CA PHE A 391 3.89 -20.48 8.87
C PHE A 391 4.34 -21.85 9.36
N ASN A 392 5.35 -22.42 8.70
CA ASN A 392 5.89 -23.72 9.06
C ASN A 392 6.50 -23.67 10.47
N ALA A 393 6.25 -24.68 11.30
CA ALA A 393 6.89 -24.77 12.61
C ALA A 393 8.36 -25.23 12.50
N SER A 394 8.75 -25.86 11.39
CA SER A 394 10.12 -26.34 11.17
C SER A 394 10.98 -25.32 10.47
N ASN A 395 12.28 -25.35 10.78
CA ASN A 395 13.29 -24.51 10.14
C ASN A 395 13.62 -25.00 8.72
N ALA A 396 14.26 -24.11 7.94
CA ALA A 396 14.75 -24.34 6.59
C ALA A 396 13.68 -24.74 5.57
N GLN A 397 12.43 -24.32 5.78
CA GLN A 397 11.33 -24.51 4.83
C GLN A 397 11.11 -23.22 4.04
N ASN A 398 10.58 -23.33 2.82
CA ASN A 398 10.25 -22.15 1.99
C ASN A 398 9.10 -21.31 2.57
N ASP A 399 8.45 -21.80 3.64
CA ASP A 399 7.44 -21.11 4.42
C ASP A 399 7.75 -21.08 5.93
N SER A 400 9.03 -21.18 6.32
CA SER A 400 9.46 -20.80 7.66
C SER A 400 9.09 -19.33 7.93
N ALA A 401 8.82 -18.93 9.17
CA ALA A 401 8.32 -17.59 9.45
C ALA A 401 9.33 -16.49 9.07
N ILE A 402 10.61 -16.70 9.34
CA ILE A 402 11.68 -15.72 9.10
C ILE A 402 12.60 -16.21 7.98
N LEU A 403 12.96 -15.30 7.06
CA LEU A 403 14.05 -15.50 6.10
C LEU A 403 15.26 -14.65 6.52
N VAL A 404 16.40 -15.30 6.78
CA VAL A 404 17.68 -14.63 7.05
C VAL A 404 18.55 -14.70 5.80
N SER A 405 18.74 -13.57 5.14
CA SER A 405 19.48 -13.51 3.87
C SER A 405 21.01 -13.54 4.03
N ARG A 406 21.51 -13.42 5.26
CA ARG A 406 22.95 -13.50 5.55
C ARG A 406 23.49 -14.90 5.28
N THR A 407 24.67 -14.96 4.67
CA THR A 407 25.36 -16.21 4.30
C THR A 407 26.43 -16.62 5.32
N THR A 408 26.80 -15.73 6.23
CA THR A 408 27.81 -15.93 7.28
C THR A 408 27.35 -15.27 8.59
N ASP A 409 28.17 -15.38 9.64
CA ASP A 409 27.96 -14.82 10.98
C ASP A 409 26.87 -15.52 11.80
N ILE A 410 26.73 -15.07 13.05
CA ILE A 410 25.66 -15.46 13.97
C ILE A 410 24.62 -14.34 13.96
N VAL A 411 23.37 -14.71 13.70
CA VAL A 411 22.21 -13.83 13.80
C VAL A 411 21.38 -14.25 15.01
N THR A 412 21.28 -13.37 15.99
CA THR A 412 20.45 -13.55 17.19
C THR A 412 19.13 -12.82 17.01
N ILE A 413 18.02 -13.53 17.20
CA ILE A 413 16.66 -12.99 17.15
C ILE A 413 16.06 -13.17 18.54
N ASN A 414 15.95 -12.04 19.26
CA ASN A 414 15.37 -11.99 20.59
C ASN A 414 13.86 -11.79 20.47
N ILE A 415 13.09 -12.71 21.04
CA ILE A 415 11.64 -12.69 21.00
C ILE A 415 11.12 -12.24 22.37
N THR A 416 10.54 -11.04 22.47
CA THR A 416 9.90 -10.53 23.69
C THR A 416 8.38 -10.50 23.50
N ASN A 417 7.63 -10.72 24.58
CA ASN A 417 6.17 -10.60 24.62
C ASN A 417 5.40 -11.35 23.50
N SER A 418 5.96 -12.45 22.96
CA SER A 418 5.32 -13.28 21.93
C SER A 418 5.03 -14.68 22.47
N ALA A 419 3.94 -15.28 21.96
CA ALA A 419 3.47 -16.58 22.44
C ALA A 419 4.35 -17.76 22.00
N GLN A 420 5.10 -17.65 20.90
CA GLN A 420 5.87 -18.76 20.33
C GLN A 420 7.16 -18.28 19.66
N LEU A 421 8.20 -19.12 19.70
CA LEU A 421 9.42 -18.90 18.93
C LEU A 421 9.16 -19.20 17.45
N PRO A 422 9.42 -18.24 16.54
CA PRO A 422 9.23 -18.44 15.11
C PRO A 422 10.28 -19.38 14.52
N SER A 423 9.90 -20.08 13.45
CA SER A 423 10.85 -20.83 12.63
C SER A 423 11.62 -19.90 11.69
N TYR A 424 12.77 -20.35 11.20
CA TYR A 424 13.61 -19.59 10.28
C TYR A 424 14.16 -20.44 9.12
N LYS A 425 14.47 -19.77 8.02
CA LYS A 425 15.35 -20.25 6.94
C LYS A 425 16.53 -19.29 6.82
N SER A 426 17.73 -19.83 6.61
CA SER A 426 18.97 -19.05 6.48
C SER A 426 19.65 -19.33 5.15
N ALA A 427 20.27 -18.29 4.57
CA ALA A 427 21.13 -18.41 3.40
C ALA A 427 22.55 -18.91 3.71
N GLY A 428 22.89 -19.12 4.99
CA GLY A 428 24.17 -19.69 5.44
C GLY A 428 24.63 -19.25 6.83
N ALA A 429 24.07 -18.16 7.36
CA ALA A 429 24.32 -17.73 8.74
C ALA A 429 23.83 -18.75 9.78
N THR A 430 24.49 -18.82 10.93
CA THR A 430 23.96 -19.49 12.12
C THR A 430 22.89 -18.59 12.73
N VAL A 431 21.69 -19.13 12.96
CA VAL A 431 20.57 -18.36 13.52
C VAL A 431 20.22 -18.91 14.91
N VAL A 432 20.18 -18.01 15.88
CA VAL A 432 19.74 -18.27 17.26
C VAL A 432 18.43 -17.52 17.46
N VAL A 433 17.34 -18.25 17.64
CA VAL A 433 16.04 -17.68 18.02
C VAL A 433 15.80 -18.04 19.47
N GLN A 434 15.58 -17.02 20.31
CA GLN A 434 15.47 -17.20 21.76
C GLN A 434 14.43 -16.26 22.34
N SER A 435 13.77 -16.68 23.42
CA SER A 435 12.96 -15.77 24.23
C SER A 435 13.86 -14.72 24.89
N SER A 436 13.31 -13.55 25.14
CA SER A 436 13.94 -12.51 25.94
C SER A 436 12.92 -11.99 26.95
N TYR A 437 13.35 -11.84 28.19
CA TYR A 437 12.52 -11.38 29.30
C TYR A 437 13.12 -10.13 29.93
N THR A 438 12.28 -9.32 30.55
CA THR A 438 12.73 -8.16 31.33
C THR A 438 12.84 -8.51 32.81
N LEU A 439 13.89 -7.99 33.45
CA LEU A 439 14.17 -8.11 34.87
C LEU A 439 14.08 -6.72 35.51
N GLY A 440 13.07 -6.52 36.36
CA GLY A 440 12.93 -5.37 37.25
C GLY A 440 13.35 -5.73 38.68
N ILE A 441 14.12 -4.86 39.32
CA ILE A 441 14.50 -4.99 40.73
C ILE A 441 14.13 -3.70 41.44
N HIS A 442 13.30 -3.83 42.46
CA HIS A 442 12.89 -2.78 43.37
C HIS A 442 13.52 -2.99 44.74
N VAL A 443 14.13 -1.96 45.32
CA VAL A 443 14.88 -2.04 46.57
C VAL A 443 14.30 -1.07 47.59
N GLN A 444 13.87 -1.61 48.72
CA GLN A 444 13.30 -0.86 49.83
C GLN A 444 13.91 -1.33 51.15
N ASP A 445 13.69 -0.58 52.23
CA ASP A 445 14.04 -1.04 53.57
C ASP A 445 12.86 -1.71 54.31
N ALA A 446 13.10 -2.14 55.55
CA ALA A 446 12.09 -2.79 56.38
C ALA A 446 10.91 -1.89 56.76
N ALA A 447 11.07 -0.56 56.67
CA ALA A 447 10.02 0.43 56.87
C ALA A 447 9.29 0.78 55.55
N THR A 448 9.64 0.11 54.44
CA THR A 448 9.18 0.36 53.07
C THR A 448 9.65 1.68 52.48
N ASP A 449 10.68 2.29 53.05
CA ASP A 449 11.32 3.46 52.45
C ASP A 449 12.19 3.00 51.27
N LEU A 450 12.13 3.76 50.18
CA LEU A 450 12.81 3.45 48.92
C LEU A 450 14.31 3.74 49.05
N ILE A 451 15.15 2.77 48.65
CA ILE A 451 16.60 2.90 48.81
C ILE A 451 17.22 3.39 47.51
N GLN A 452 17.63 4.65 47.47
CA GLN A 452 18.38 5.26 46.36
C GLN A 452 19.89 4.93 46.43
N ASP A 453 20.53 4.84 45.26
CA ASP A 453 21.96 4.63 45.06
C ASP A 453 22.48 3.34 45.74
N ALA A 454 21.65 2.30 45.81
CA ALA A 454 22.10 0.94 46.14
C ALA A 454 22.68 0.29 44.89
N VAL A 455 23.86 -0.33 45.02
CA VAL A 455 24.47 -1.10 43.92
C VAL A 455 23.75 -2.43 43.83
N VAL A 456 23.12 -2.69 42.70
CA VAL A 456 22.44 -3.94 42.37
C VAL A 456 23.20 -4.61 41.23
N ALA A 457 23.81 -5.75 41.53
CA ALA A 457 24.50 -6.58 40.54
C ALA A 457 23.77 -7.91 40.37
N VAL A 458 23.44 -8.26 39.14
CA VAL A 458 22.72 -9.47 38.74
C VAL A 458 23.63 -10.33 37.89
N TYR A 459 23.67 -11.62 38.20
CA TYR A 459 24.49 -12.59 37.47
C TYR A 459 23.66 -13.80 37.08
N ASP A 460 23.99 -14.40 35.94
CA ASP A 460 23.51 -15.72 35.57
C ASP A 460 24.12 -16.76 36.53
N ALA A 461 23.27 -17.58 37.15
CA ALA A 461 23.71 -18.54 38.15
C ALA A 461 24.47 -19.73 37.53
N SER A 462 24.32 -19.97 36.24
CA SER A 462 24.95 -21.10 35.56
C SER A 462 26.43 -20.85 35.23
N ASP A 463 26.78 -19.62 34.85
CA ASP A 463 28.13 -19.29 34.38
C ASP A 463 28.77 -18.06 35.05
N ASN A 464 28.05 -17.37 35.94
CA ASN A 464 28.46 -16.11 36.59
C ASN A 464 28.70 -14.94 35.63
N SER A 465 28.15 -14.98 34.41
CA SER A 465 28.13 -13.81 33.54
C SER A 465 27.30 -12.68 34.18
N GLU A 466 27.80 -11.45 34.08
CA GLU A 466 27.09 -10.26 34.58
C GLU A 466 25.94 -9.92 33.63
N ILE A 467 24.72 -9.89 34.14
CA ILE A 467 23.50 -9.50 33.41
C ILE A 467 23.28 -7.99 33.54
N SER A 468 23.45 -7.45 34.74
CA SER A 468 23.25 -6.03 35.04
C SER A 468 24.06 -5.63 36.27
N ASN A 469 24.55 -4.39 36.30
CA ASN A 469 25.25 -3.82 37.44
C ASN A 469 25.00 -2.32 37.49
N GLN A 470 24.01 -1.91 38.29
CA GLN A 470 23.46 -0.55 38.27
C GLN A 470 23.24 -0.01 39.69
N LEU A 471 23.01 1.29 39.77
CA LEU A 471 22.51 1.94 40.98
C LEU A 471 20.99 2.06 40.91
N THR A 472 20.32 1.91 42.06
CA THR A 472 18.91 2.25 42.17
C THR A 472 18.67 3.76 42.08
N ASP A 473 17.58 4.16 41.44
CA ASP A 473 17.15 5.55 41.35
C ASP A 473 16.42 6.01 42.63
N SER A 474 15.84 7.22 42.60
CA SER A 474 15.06 7.77 43.73
C SER A 474 13.78 6.99 44.06
N SER A 475 13.33 6.14 43.15
CA SER A 475 12.18 5.24 43.34
C SER A 475 12.62 3.87 43.89
N GLY A 476 13.92 3.66 44.11
CA GLY A 476 14.45 2.37 44.55
C GLY A 476 14.60 1.35 43.42
N ASP A 477 14.45 1.76 42.16
CA ASP A 477 14.43 0.86 41.01
C ASP A 477 15.74 0.91 40.21
N ILE A 478 16.12 -0.21 39.60
CA ILE A 478 17.13 -0.21 38.52
C ILE A 478 16.46 0.02 37.17
N ILE A 479 17.24 0.42 36.15
CA ILE A 479 16.77 0.34 34.76
C ILE A 479 16.60 -1.15 34.43
N PRO A 480 15.40 -1.59 33.99
CA PRO A 480 15.15 -2.99 33.69
C PRO A 480 16.19 -3.59 32.75
N ALA A 481 16.70 -4.77 33.10
CA ALA A 481 17.67 -5.49 32.29
C ALA A 481 16.97 -6.53 31.40
N SER A 482 17.49 -6.77 30.20
CA SER A 482 17.01 -7.85 29.33
C SER A 482 17.80 -9.13 29.59
N VAL A 483 17.12 -10.26 29.69
CA VAL A 483 17.70 -11.57 29.95
C VAL A 483 17.26 -12.56 28.88
N SER A 484 18.21 -13.29 28.29
CA SER A 484 17.95 -14.25 27.22
C SER A 484 17.54 -15.61 27.77
N GLY A 485 16.39 -16.10 27.33
CA GLY A 485 15.87 -17.41 27.66
C GLY A 485 15.56 -17.56 29.15
N ASN A 486 15.13 -18.78 29.51
CA ASN A 486 14.89 -19.11 30.91
C ASN A 486 16.25 -19.28 31.59
N THR A 487 16.45 -18.57 32.70
CA THR A 487 17.71 -18.65 33.45
C THR A 487 17.46 -18.44 34.94
N ASP A 488 18.31 -19.09 35.74
CA ASP A 488 18.40 -18.82 37.17
C ASP A 488 19.41 -17.68 37.37
N ILE A 489 19.06 -16.74 38.24
CA ILE A 489 19.89 -15.58 38.56
C ILE A 489 20.19 -15.53 40.05
N TYR A 490 21.31 -14.89 40.38
CA TYR A 490 21.52 -14.37 41.73
C TYR A 490 21.78 -12.87 41.68
N ILE A 491 21.19 -12.18 42.66
CA ILE A 491 21.15 -10.72 42.77
C ILE A 491 21.91 -10.36 44.04
N ARG A 492 22.90 -9.49 43.92
CA ARG A 492 23.69 -8.93 45.02
C ARG A 492 23.39 -7.47 45.16
N ILE A 493 22.98 -7.05 46.35
CA ILE A 493 22.69 -5.64 46.64
C ILE A 493 23.58 -5.14 47.78
N ARG A 494 24.17 -3.96 47.57
CA ARG A 494 25.03 -3.29 48.54
C ARG A 494 24.74 -1.80 48.59
N LYS A 495 24.60 -1.27 49.82
CA LYS A 495 24.52 0.17 50.08
C LYS A 495 25.43 0.51 51.27
N SER A 496 26.62 1.03 50.96
CA SER A 496 27.65 1.38 51.97
C SER A 496 28.24 2.78 51.78
N THR A 497 27.69 3.59 50.87
CA THR A 497 28.07 4.98 50.66
C THR A 497 27.46 5.90 51.74
N SER A 498 27.86 7.18 51.78
CA SER A 498 27.45 8.15 52.82
C SER A 498 25.93 8.18 53.07
N GLY A 499 25.51 8.19 54.33
CA GLY A 499 24.12 8.11 54.76
C GLY A 499 23.81 6.80 55.49
N THR A 500 22.54 6.38 55.45
CA THR A 500 22.09 5.10 56.00
C THR A 500 22.77 3.94 55.29
N ARG A 501 23.38 3.04 56.08
CA ARG A 501 24.06 1.84 55.59
C ARG A 501 23.16 0.63 55.78
N TYR A 502 23.30 -0.35 54.89
CA TYR A 502 22.51 -1.58 54.94
C TYR A 502 23.40 -2.81 54.86
N PHE A 503 22.99 -3.89 55.52
CA PHE A 503 23.67 -5.17 55.37
C PHE A 503 23.59 -5.63 53.90
N PRO A 504 24.70 -6.10 53.30
CA PRO A 504 24.66 -6.70 51.97
C PRO A 504 23.68 -7.87 51.94
N ILE A 505 22.89 -7.95 50.88
CA ILE A 505 21.97 -9.07 50.64
C ILE A 505 22.33 -9.75 49.32
N GLU A 506 22.20 -11.08 49.32
CA GLU A 506 22.22 -11.91 48.13
C GLU A 506 20.90 -12.68 48.09
N THR A 507 20.20 -12.64 46.96
CA THR A 507 18.99 -13.43 46.75
C THR A 507 19.08 -14.14 45.41
N VAL A 508 18.42 -15.29 45.31
CA VAL A 508 18.29 -16.04 44.06
C VAL A 508 16.88 -15.89 43.52
N ALA A 509 16.74 -15.92 42.21
CA ALA A 509 15.45 -15.96 41.52
C ALA A 509 15.59 -16.73 40.21
N SER A 510 14.46 -17.11 39.62
CA SER A 510 14.42 -17.79 38.33
C SER A 510 13.53 -17.00 37.39
N ILE A 511 13.97 -16.82 36.15
CA ILE A 511 13.19 -16.25 35.06
C ILE A 511 12.71 -17.42 34.21
N VAL A 512 11.39 -17.65 34.19
CA VAL A 512 10.78 -18.80 33.50
C VAL A 512 9.56 -18.35 32.74
N ASP A 513 9.68 -18.26 31.41
CA ASP A 513 8.57 -17.98 30.48
C ASP A 513 7.82 -16.65 30.71
N GLU A 514 8.31 -15.77 31.58
CA GLU A 514 7.73 -14.46 31.87
C GLU A 514 8.77 -13.44 32.37
N ASN A 515 8.40 -12.15 32.31
CA ASN A 515 9.19 -11.07 32.89
C ASN A 515 9.24 -11.23 34.42
N LEU A 516 10.41 -10.97 35.02
CA LEU A 516 10.60 -11.04 36.47
C LEU A 516 10.64 -9.63 37.06
N SER A 517 9.75 -9.33 38.00
CA SER A 517 9.85 -8.14 38.85
C SER A 517 9.93 -8.58 40.30
N ILE A 518 11.00 -8.18 41.01
CA ILE A 518 11.25 -8.60 42.38
C ILE A 518 11.49 -7.40 43.29
N THR A 519 10.84 -7.39 44.45
CA THR A 519 11.12 -6.45 45.53
C THR A 519 12.06 -7.09 46.54
N ILE A 520 13.16 -6.41 46.84
CA ILE A 520 14.18 -6.88 47.78
C ILE A 520 14.26 -5.88 48.94
N THR A 521 13.95 -6.37 50.14
CA THR A 521 14.03 -5.58 51.37
C THR A 521 15.43 -5.68 51.98
N MET A 522 16.12 -4.55 52.14
CA MET A 522 17.38 -4.48 52.87
C MET A 522 17.14 -4.13 54.35
N ILE A 523 18.03 -4.60 55.23
CA ILE A 523 18.01 -4.29 56.66
C ILE A 523 19.08 -3.25 56.96
N GLU A 524 18.68 -2.15 57.58
CA GLU A 524 19.58 -1.10 58.02
C GLU A 524 20.62 -1.65 59.01
N ASP A 525 21.89 -1.33 58.77
CA ASP A 525 22.99 -1.65 59.67
C ASP A 525 23.13 -0.55 60.73
N THR A 526 22.36 -0.71 61.80
CA THR A 526 22.40 0.17 62.98
C THR A 526 23.63 -0.04 63.87
N THR A 527 24.46 -1.05 63.58
CA THR A 527 25.69 -1.35 64.33
C THR A 527 26.92 -0.69 63.73
N ALA A 528 26.84 -0.26 62.48
CA ALA A 528 27.89 0.49 61.79
C ALA A 528 27.85 1.99 62.13
N GLU A 529 27.78 2.36 63.42
CA GLU A 529 27.99 3.76 63.86
C GLU A 529 29.48 4.07 64.05
N SER A 530 30.13 4.43 62.95
CA SER A 530 31.09 5.56 62.75
C SER A 530 31.81 5.43 61.40
#